data_AF-A0A9D4PX91-F1
#
_entry.id   AF-A0A9D4PX91-F1
#
_cell.length_a   1.000
_cell.length_b   1.000
_cell.length_c   1.000
_cell.angle_alpha   90.00
_cell.angle_beta   90.00
_cell.angle_gamma   90.00
#
_symmetry.space_group_name_H-M   'P 1'
#
loop_
_entity.id
_entity.type
_entity.pdbx_description
1 polymer ?
#
loop_
_entity_poly.entity_id
_entity_poly.type
_entity_poly.pdbx_seq_one_letter_code
_entity_poly.pdbx_strand_id
1 'polypeptide(L)'
;MRRHMTRNKNLVRHSRKQWWDNEVAQAWQARREANHANRRAVKAEDPEVCSNKCKHYLKLNHEIHALLEMKLANANRQMLHDLRDEGKSTAPKFWCYVRSLDRKDQPEPQIMDSETRQPSLT
;
A
#
# COMPACT_ATOMS: atom_id res chain seq x y z
N MET A 1 38.65 -17.10 33.93
CA MET A 1 37.42 -16.29 33.75
C MET A 1 37.19 -16.06 32.24
N ARG A 2 36.26 -16.82 31.63
CA ARG A 2 35.92 -16.67 30.20
C ARG A 2 35.05 -15.42 30.03
N ARG A 3 35.59 -14.39 29.37
CA ARG A 3 34.82 -13.20 28.97
C ARG A 3 33.92 -13.61 27.82
N HIS A 4 32.63 -13.78 28.08
CA HIS A 4 31.64 -13.91 27.03
C HIS A 4 31.59 -12.59 26.25
N MET A 5 32.14 -12.61 25.04
CA MET A 5 31.91 -11.58 24.04
C MET A 5 30.41 -11.58 23.74
N THR A 6 29.67 -10.64 24.33
CA THR A 6 28.29 -10.34 23.97
C THR A 6 28.31 -9.85 22.53
N ARG A 7 28.19 -10.79 21.59
CA ARG A 7 27.96 -10.52 20.18
C ARG A 7 26.68 -9.71 20.12
N ASN A 8 26.81 -8.40 19.94
CA ASN A 8 25.69 -7.49 19.67
C ASN A 8 24.97 -8.04 18.45
N LYS A 9 23.95 -8.86 18.68
CA LYS A 9 22.94 -9.21 17.70
C LYS A 9 22.09 -7.95 17.55
N ASN A 10 22.64 -6.97 16.84
CA ASN A 10 21.81 -6.02 16.14
C ASN A 10 21.01 -6.86 15.14
N LEU A 11 19.88 -7.42 15.60
CA LEU A 11 18.83 -7.85 14.70
C LEU A 11 18.61 -6.65 13.80
N VAL A 12 19.00 -6.80 12.54
CA VAL A 12 18.57 -5.91 11.47
C VAL A 12 17.06 -5.96 11.54
N ARG A 13 16.47 -5.01 12.27
CA ARG A 13 15.03 -4.81 12.30
C ARG A 13 14.65 -4.71 10.83
N HIS A 14 13.74 -5.56 10.37
CA HIS A 14 13.04 -5.39 9.10
C HIS A 14 12.30 -4.04 9.17
N SER A 15 13.01 -2.91 9.07
CA SER A 15 12.35 -1.64 8.85
C SER A 15 12.21 -1.50 7.35
N ARG A 16 11.03 -1.76 6.82
CA ARG A 16 10.60 -1.00 5.63
C ARG A 16 10.74 0.48 6.05
N LYS A 17 11.68 1.23 5.46
CA LYS A 17 12.06 2.55 5.97
C LYS A 17 11.06 3.64 5.52
N GLN A 18 10.19 3.96 6.46
CA GLN A 18 9.59 5.25 6.86
C GLN A 18 8.79 6.12 5.87
N TRP A 19 8.89 5.96 4.55
CA TRP A 19 8.15 6.80 3.60
C TRP A 19 7.91 6.03 2.29
N TRP A 20 6.92 5.15 2.26
CA TRP A 20 6.48 4.53 1.00
C TRP A 20 5.93 5.54 -0.04
N ASP A 21 5.94 6.84 0.26
CA ASP A 21 6.65 7.90 -0.50
C ASP A 21 6.30 9.26 0.12
N ASN A 22 7.11 10.31 -0.10
CA ASN A 22 6.63 11.69 0.15
C ASN A 22 5.46 11.99 -0.79
N GLU A 23 5.55 11.50 -2.02
CA GLU A 23 4.51 11.59 -3.04
C GLU A 23 3.23 10.84 -2.64
N VAL A 24 3.34 9.60 -2.12
CA VAL A 24 2.18 8.83 -1.62
C VAL A 24 1.60 9.48 -0.38
N ALA A 25 2.44 9.99 0.53
CA ALA A 25 1.96 10.71 1.72
C ALA A 25 1.24 12.01 1.36
N GLN A 26 1.77 12.79 0.41
CA GLN A 26 1.15 14.00 -0.11
C GLN A 26 -0.17 13.69 -0.81
N ALA A 27 -0.18 12.68 -1.70
CA ALA A 27 -1.39 12.26 -2.38
C ALA A 27 -2.46 11.81 -1.37
N TRP A 28 -2.07 10.99 -0.39
CA TRP A 28 -2.97 10.55 0.69
C TRP A 28 -3.55 11.72 1.49
N GLN A 29 -2.71 12.69 1.85
CA GLN A 29 -3.13 13.89 2.54
C GLN A 29 -4.11 14.71 1.70
N ALA A 30 -3.83 14.92 0.40
CA ALA A 30 -4.73 15.62 -0.51
C ALA A 30 -6.09 14.92 -0.63
N ARG A 31 -6.11 13.59 -0.77
CA ARG A 31 -7.37 12.81 -0.80
C ARG A 31 -8.12 12.90 0.52
N ARG A 32 -7.42 12.92 1.65
CA ARG A 32 -8.04 13.10 2.97
C ARG A 32 -8.68 14.48 3.09
N GLU A 33 -8.00 15.54 2.67
CA GLU A 33 -8.52 16.90 2.65
C GLU A 33 -9.75 17.03 1.74
N ALA A 34 -9.70 16.43 0.54
CA ALA A 34 -10.84 16.38 -0.36
C ALA A 34 -12.03 15.61 0.23
N ASN A 35 -11.79 14.52 0.97
CA ASN A 35 -12.86 13.82 1.69
C ASN A 35 -13.49 14.70 2.78
N HIS A 36 -12.67 15.42 3.56
CA HIS A 36 -13.17 16.36 4.55
C HIS A 36 -13.98 17.49 3.91
N ALA A 37 -13.51 18.05 2.78
CA ALA A 37 -14.23 19.06 2.03
C ALA A 37 -15.56 18.53 1.49
N ASN A 38 -15.59 17.31 0.95
CA ASN A 38 -16.82 16.66 0.49
C ASN A 38 -17.82 16.47 1.65
N ARG A 39 -17.36 15.98 2.81
CA ARG A 39 -18.22 15.82 4.00
C ARG A 39 -18.78 17.15 4.50
N ARG A 40 -18.00 18.23 4.44
CA ARG A 40 -18.48 19.58 4.79
C ARG A 40 -19.52 20.07 3.77
N ALA A 41 -19.29 19.84 2.48
CA ALA A 41 -20.24 20.19 1.42
C ALA A 41 -21.57 19.44 1.55
N VAL A 42 -21.53 18.13 1.83
CA VAL A 42 -22.72 17.32 2.11
C VAL A 42 -23.51 17.88 3.29
N LYS A 43 -22.82 18.31 4.36
CA LYS A 43 -23.46 18.94 5.53
C LYS A 43 -24.04 20.32 5.26
N ALA A 44 -23.52 21.04 4.28
CA ALA A 44 -23.99 22.37 3.90
C ALA A 44 -25.19 22.31 2.93
N GLU A 45 -25.59 21.12 2.49
CA GLU A 45 -26.74 20.85 1.62
C GLU A 45 -26.75 21.59 0.28
N ASP A 46 -25.59 22.11 -0.16
CA ASP A 46 -25.40 22.68 -1.49
C ASP A 46 -25.14 21.55 -2.51
N PRO A 47 -26.09 21.26 -3.43
CA PRO A 47 -25.98 20.12 -4.33
C PRO A 47 -24.84 20.28 -5.36
N GLU A 48 -24.59 21.51 -5.82
CA GLU A 48 -23.59 21.79 -6.84
C GLU A 48 -22.18 21.71 -6.25
N VAL A 49 -21.99 22.31 -5.07
CA VAL A 49 -20.73 22.23 -4.34
C VAL A 49 -20.45 20.78 -3.90
N CYS A 50 -21.46 20.04 -3.45
CA CYS A 50 -21.34 18.63 -3.11
C CYS A 50 -20.88 17.78 -4.30
N SER A 51 -21.54 17.94 -5.46
CA SER A 51 -21.18 17.22 -6.69
C SER A 51 -19.72 17.49 -7.10
N ASN A 52 -19.30 18.76 -7.08
CA ASN A 52 -17.94 19.15 -7.43
C ASN A 52 -16.89 18.61 -6.46
N LYS A 53 -17.14 18.67 -5.15
CA LYS A 53 -16.21 18.12 -4.14
C LYS A 53 -16.17 16.60 -4.16
N CYS A 54 -17.27 15.93 -4.47
CA CYS A 54 -17.32 14.48 -4.63
C CYS A 54 -16.50 14.02 -5.84
N LYS A 55 -16.66 14.66 -7.01
CA LYS A 55 -15.85 14.39 -8.21
C LYS A 55 -14.35 14.58 -7.94
N HIS A 56 -14.00 15.65 -7.23
CA HIS A 56 -12.61 15.93 -6.87
C HIS A 56 -12.02 14.85 -5.95
N TYR A 57 -12.78 14.42 -4.92
CA TYR A 57 -12.37 13.33 -4.06
C TYR A 57 -12.17 12.02 -4.85
N LEU A 58 -13.09 11.65 -5.74
CA LEU A 58 -12.99 10.44 -6.55
C LEU A 58 -11.77 10.46 -7.47
N LYS A 59 -11.47 11.62 -8.08
CA LYS A 59 -10.27 11.81 -8.89
C LYS A 59 -9.00 11.51 -8.09
N LEU A 60 -8.82 12.16 -6.94
CA LEU A 60 -7.66 11.95 -6.07
C LEU A 60 -7.59 10.51 -5.53
N ASN A 61 -8.74 9.87 -5.33
CA ASN A 61 -8.80 8.47 -4.92
C ASN A 61 -8.21 7.56 -6.00
N HIS A 62 -8.62 7.73 -7.27
CA HIS A 62 -8.05 6.97 -8.39
C HIS A 62 -6.56 7.24 -8.58
N GLU A 63 -6.13 8.49 -8.46
CA GLU A 63 -4.71 8.87 -8.61
C GLU A 63 -3.81 8.18 -7.56
N ILE A 64 -4.26 8.09 -6.30
CA ILE A 64 -3.53 7.35 -5.27
C ILE A 64 -3.45 5.86 -5.59
N HIS A 65 -4.56 5.25 -6.04
CA HIS A 65 -4.56 3.82 -6.37
C HIS A 65 -3.57 3.52 -7.50
N ALA A 66 -3.61 4.32 -8.57
CA ALA A 66 -2.66 4.20 -9.67
C ALA A 66 -1.20 4.40 -9.21
N LEU A 67 -0.95 5.38 -8.35
CA LEU A 67 0.37 5.64 -7.79
C LEU A 67 0.90 4.45 -6.97
N LEU A 68 0.05 3.86 -6.13
CA LEU A 68 0.40 2.69 -5.32
C LEU A 68 0.69 1.46 -6.19
N GLU A 69 -0.15 1.20 -7.19
CA GLU A 69 0.04 0.08 -8.12
C GLU A 69 1.33 0.21 -8.92
N MET A 70 1.60 1.42 -9.45
CA MET A 70 2.84 1.70 -10.19
C MET A 70 4.08 1.48 -9.32
N LYS A 71 4.08 2.01 -8.09
CA LYS A 71 5.23 1.86 -7.17
C LYS A 71 5.43 0.41 -6.75
N LEU A 72 4.35 -0.32 -6.49
CA LEU A 72 4.42 -1.75 -6.19
C LEU A 72 4.98 -2.54 -7.38
N ALA A 73 4.53 -2.24 -8.60
CA ALA A 73 5.04 -2.87 -9.81
C ALA A 73 6.54 -2.60 -10.02
N ASN A 74 6.99 -1.37 -9.78
CA ASN A 74 8.41 -1.01 -9.88
C ASN A 74 9.26 -1.72 -8.82
N ALA A 75 8.80 -1.78 -7.57
CA ALA A 75 9.51 -2.50 -6.52
C ALA A 75 9.62 -4.01 -6.84
N ASN A 76 8.54 -4.61 -7.35
CA ASN A 76 8.56 -6.00 -7.81
C ASN A 76 9.56 -6.21 -8.96
N ARG A 77 9.57 -5.31 -9.96
CA ARG A 77 10.52 -5.38 -11.09
C ARG A 77 11.97 -5.27 -10.62
N GLN A 78 12.27 -4.34 -9.72
CA GLN A 78 13.61 -4.18 -9.17
C GLN A 78 14.06 -5.45 -8.44
N MET A 79 13.21 -6.01 -7.58
CA MET A 79 13.53 -7.25 -6.87
C MET A 79 13.79 -8.42 -7.81
N LEU A 80 13.00 -8.55 -8.88
CA LEU A 80 13.21 -9.59 -9.89
C LEU A 80 14.51 -9.37 -10.68
N HIS A 81 14.90 -8.12 -10.91
CA HIS A 81 16.19 -7.78 -11.52
C HIS A 81 17.35 -8.18 -10.59
N ASP A 82 17.28 -7.80 -9.32
CA ASP A 82 18.30 -8.13 -8.32
C ASP A 82 18.48 -9.66 -8.21
N LEU A 83 17.37 -10.41 -8.25
CA LEU A 83 17.38 -11.88 -8.26
C LEU A 83 18.03 -12.47 -9.52
N ARG A 84 17.86 -11.83 -10.69
CA ARG A 84 18.47 -12.27 -11.95
C ARG A 84 20.00 -12.13 -11.91
N ASP A 85 20.49 -11.05 -11.31
CA ASP A 85 21.92 -10.72 -11.27
C ASP A 85 22.70 -11.61 -10.26
N GLU A 86 22.00 -12.23 -9.30
CA GLU A 86 22.61 -13.05 -8.23
C GLU A 86 22.98 -14.50 -8.62
N GLY A 87 22.75 -14.93 -9.87
CA GLY A 87 23.27 -16.20 -10.40
C GLY A 87 22.82 -17.48 -9.67
N LYS A 88 23.76 -18.33 -9.19
CA LYS A 88 23.49 -19.72 -8.77
C LYS A 88 22.51 -19.91 -7.58
N SER A 89 22.02 -18.84 -6.96
CA SER A 89 21.09 -18.86 -5.81
C SER A 89 19.73 -18.19 -6.09
N THR A 90 19.40 -17.89 -7.35
CA THR A 90 18.17 -17.18 -7.73
C THR A 90 16.88 -17.92 -7.33
N ALA A 91 16.78 -19.23 -7.59
CA ALA A 91 15.53 -19.97 -7.36
C ALA A 91 15.10 -20.06 -5.88
N PRO A 92 15.98 -20.40 -4.92
CA PRO A 92 15.61 -20.37 -3.50
C PRO A 92 15.19 -18.98 -3.01
N LYS A 93 15.87 -17.92 -3.46
CA LYS A 93 15.56 -16.54 -3.07
C LYS A 93 14.25 -16.04 -3.69
N PHE A 94 13.96 -16.41 -4.93
CA PHE A 94 12.68 -16.17 -5.58
C PHE A 94 11.52 -16.77 -4.78
N TRP A 95 11.61 -18.05 -4.40
CA TRP A 95 10.55 -18.70 -3.60
C TRP A 95 10.46 -18.16 -2.17
N CYS A 96 11.56 -17.70 -1.57
CA CYS A 96 11.51 -16.94 -0.31
C CYS A 96 10.79 -15.59 -0.49
N TYR A 97 11.01 -14.90 -1.60
CA TYR A 97 10.33 -13.65 -1.93
C TYR A 97 8.83 -13.85 -2.16
N VAL A 98 8.42 -14.80 -2.99
CA VAL A 98 7.01 -15.14 -3.24
C VAL A 98 6.29 -15.46 -1.92
N ARG A 99 6.87 -16.33 -1.08
CA ARG A 99 6.32 -16.62 0.26
C ARG A 99 6.27 -15.41 1.18
N SER A 100 7.10 -14.38 0.97
CA SER A 100 7.04 -13.13 1.74
C SER A 100 5.91 -12.21 1.28
N LEU A 101 5.40 -12.37 0.06
CA LEU A 101 4.21 -11.67 -0.44
C LEU A 101 2.93 -12.27 0.14
N ASP A 102 2.88 -13.60 0.26
CA ASP A 102 1.73 -14.34 0.81
C ASP A 102 1.56 -14.20 2.33
N ARG A 103 2.56 -13.68 3.06
CA ARG A 103 2.47 -13.46 4.53
C ARG A 103 1.57 -12.31 4.96
N LYS A 104 0.81 -11.70 4.05
CA LYS A 104 -0.39 -11.01 4.47
C LYS A 104 -1.44 -12.10 4.67
N ASP A 105 -1.78 -12.40 5.92
CA ASP A 105 -3.08 -12.94 6.28
C ASP A 105 -4.14 -12.06 5.61
N GLN A 106 -4.46 -12.35 4.36
CA GLN A 106 -5.60 -11.80 3.66
C GLN A 106 -6.78 -12.51 4.32
N PRO A 107 -7.70 -11.80 5.00
CA PRO A 107 -9.04 -12.37 5.11
C PRO A 107 -9.48 -12.74 3.68
N GLU A 108 -10.08 -13.92 3.52
CA GLU A 108 -10.56 -14.41 2.22
C GLU A 108 -11.14 -13.27 1.39
N PRO A 109 -10.85 -13.21 0.07
CA PRO A 109 -11.41 -12.19 -0.78
C PRO A 109 -12.94 -12.27 -0.70
N GLN A 110 -13.55 -11.38 0.09
CA GLN A 110 -14.98 -11.17 0.09
C GLN A 110 -15.32 -10.66 -1.30
N ILE A 111 -16.01 -11.48 -2.08
CA ILE A 111 -16.58 -11.08 -3.36
C ILE A 111 -17.53 -9.92 -3.05
N MET A 112 -17.08 -8.69 -3.32
CA MET A 112 -17.89 -7.50 -3.14
C MET A 112 -18.83 -7.40 -4.35
N ASP A 113 -20.13 -7.47 -4.11
CA ASP A 113 -21.12 -7.22 -5.15
C ASP A 113 -21.00 -5.78 -5.65
N SER A 114 -20.75 -5.64 -6.95
CA SER A 114 -20.47 -4.37 -7.64
C SER A 114 -21.61 -3.35 -7.56
N GLU A 115 -22.83 -3.77 -7.19
CA GLU A 115 -24.02 -2.92 -7.12
C GLU A 115 -24.27 -2.30 -5.74
N THR A 116 -23.89 -2.96 -4.64
CA THR A 116 -24.33 -2.55 -3.29
C THR A 116 -23.19 -2.18 -2.35
N ARG A 117 -21.93 -2.51 -2.67
CA ARG A 117 -20.75 -2.29 -1.78
C ARG A 117 -21.01 -2.73 -0.33
N GLN A 118 -21.83 -3.74 -0.12
CA GLN A 118 -22.01 -4.40 1.17
C GLN A 118 -21.38 -5.80 1.10
N PRO A 119 -20.82 -6.29 2.21
CA PRO A 119 -20.34 -7.66 2.27
C PRO A 119 -21.54 -8.61 2.16
N SER A 120 -21.50 -9.53 1.20
CA SER A 120 -22.46 -10.63 1.10
C SER A 120 -22.25 -11.55 2.31
N LEU A 121 -23.25 -11.61 3.19
CA LEU A 121 -23.30 -12.57 4.28
C LEU A 121 -23.78 -13.90 3.69
N THR A 122 -22.89 -14.88 3.58
CA THR A 122 -23.30 -16.30 3.63
C THR A 122 -23.79 -16.66 5.02
#